data_AF-A0A914AN58-F1
#
_entry.id   AF-A0A914AN58-F1
#
_cell.length_a   1.000
_cell.length_b   1.000
_cell.length_c   1.000
_cell.angle_alpha   90.00
_cell.angle_beta   90.00
_cell.angle_gamma   90.00
#
_symmetry.space_group_name_H-M   'P 1'
#
loop_
_entity.id
_entity.type
_entity.pdbx_description
1 polymer ?
#
loop_
_entity_poly.entity_id
_entity_poly.type
_entity_poly.pdbx_seq_one_letter_code
_entity_poly.pdbx_strand_id
1 'polypeptide(L)'
;MAAHNVDVSSKTSGYDIKPRHVSDFAQTEDEPVKAPSGVRRPPHPMKTAGLFSKLVFFWMFNFFRRGYKRPLVETDLYDVLPDDSAVIVVGKLEREWNKEIKKSEATGKPSSLRWALLRAFGWHYMIHGLPAFIETAYFARFKADLSTLKCLVPGAVCRVH
;
A
#
# COMPACT_ATOMS: atom_id res chain seq x y z
N MET A 1 44.67 -8.75 -30.13
CA MET A 1 43.92 -8.51 -28.88
C MET A 1 42.48 -8.93 -29.12
N ALA A 2 42.17 -10.20 -28.85
CA ALA A 2 40.82 -10.74 -28.98
C ALA A 2 40.11 -10.55 -27.63
N ALA A 3 38.97 -9.85 -27.64
CA ALA A 3 38.08 -9.78 -26.50
C ALA A 3 37.12 -10.98 -26.57
N HIS A 4 37.21 -11.85 -25.56
CA HIS A 4 36.28 -12.94 -25.31
C HIS A 4 34.89 -12.35 -25.00
N ASN A 5 33.88 -12.65 -25.82
CA ASN A 5 32.48 -12.50 -25.42
C ASN A 5 32.05 -13.80 -24.74
N VAL A 6 31.58 -13.68 -23.50
CA VAL A 6 31.01 -14.77 -22.72
C VAL A 6 29.54 -14.90 -23.12
N ASP A 7 29.22 -15.90 -23.93
CA ASP A 7 27.84 -16.31 -24.16
C ASP A 7 27.29 -16.99 -22.90
N VAL A 8 26.48 -16.24 -22.13
CA VAL A 8 25.63 -16.80 -21.08
C VAL A 8 24.42 -17.44 -21.77
N SER A 9 24.63 -18.58 -22.43
CA SER A 9 23.57 -19.49 -22.82
C SER A 9 23.23 -20.40 -21.63
N SER A 10 22.50 -19.86 -20.64
CA SER A 10 21.85 -20.70 -19.63
C SER A 10 20.49 -21.13 -20.18
N LYS A 11 20.48 -22.36 -20.71
CA LYS A 11 19.32 -23.21 -20.98
C LYS A 11 18.14 -22.87 -20.06
N THR A 12 17.14 -22.16 -20.57
CA THR A 12 15.81 -22.13 -19.97
C THR A 12 14.93 -23.13 -20.71
N SER A 13 14.54 -24.16 -19.96
CA SER A 13 13.51 -25.13 -20.29
C SER A 13 12.34 -24.48 -21.04
N GLY A 14 12.11 -24.93 -22.28
CA GLY A 14 10.81 -25.12 -22.95
C GLY A 14 9.66 -24.11 -22.80
N TYR A 15 9.89 -22.88 -22.37
CA TYR A 15 8.84 -21.87 -22.22
C TYR A 15 9.30 -20.56 -22.86
N ASP A 16 8.72 -20.25 -24.02
CA ASP A 16 8.86 -18.97 -24.70
C ASP A 16 8.30 -17.84 -23.81
N ILE A 17 9.17 -17.00 -23.26
CA ILE A 17 8.74 -15.77 -22.60
C ILE A 17 8.60 -14.70 -23.69
N LYS A 18 7.40 -14.59 -24.26
CA LYS A 18 7.05 -13.48 -25.15
C LYS A 18 6.98 -12.18 -24.33
N PRO A 19 7.57 -11.05 -24.78
CA PRO A 19 7.40 -9.77 -24.11
C PRO A 19 5.91 -9.41 -24.10
N ARG A 20 5.34 -9.32 -22.90
CA ARG A 20 3.91 -9.06 -22.67
C ARG A 20 3.58 -7.62 -23.08
N HIS A 21 2.70 -7.47 -24.06
CA HIS A 21 2.28 -6.16 -24.52
C HIS A 21 1.14 -5.65 -23.63
N VAL A 22 1.10 -4.35 -23.34
CA VAL A 22 0.13 -3.75 -22.40
C VAL A 22 -1.34 -4.01 -22.80
N SER A 23 -1.59 -4.20 -24.10
CA SER A 23 -2.92 -4.57 -24.61
C SER A 23 -3.42 -5.95 -24.15
N ASP A 24 -2.53 -6.85 -23.73
CA ASP A 24 -2.91 -8.20 -23.28
C ASP A 24 -3.62 -8.16 -21.91
N PHE A 25 -3.49 -7.05 -21.17
CA PHE A 25 -4.27 -6.78 -19.97
C PHE A 25 -5.65 -6.18 -20.25
N ALA A 26 -5.89 -5.70 -21.48
CA ALA A 26 -7.13 -5.02 -21.83
C ALA A 26 -8.28 -6.01 -22.14
N GLN A 27 -8.03 -7.33 -22.12
CA GLN A 27 -9.02 -8.35 -22.48
C GLN A 27 -9.57 -9.15 -21.29
N THR A 28 -9.44 -8.64 -20.06
CA THR A 28 -10.31 -9.06 -18.94
C THR A 28 -11.32 -7.96 -18.62
N GLU A 29 -12.02 -7.50 -19.65
CA GLU A 29 -13.22 -6.67 -19.52
C GLU A 29 -14.39 -7.41 -20.18
N ASP A 30 -14.86 -8.48 -19.55
CA ASP A 30 -16.24 -8.98 -19.75
C ASP A 30 -16.89 -9.11 -18.37
N GLU A 31 -16.88 -7.99 -17.64
CA GLU A 31 -17.88 -7.49 -16.69
C GLU A 31 -17.20 -6.38 -15.87
N PRO A 32 -17.81 -5.19 -15.71
CA PRO A 32 -17.41 -4.34 -14.60
C PRO A 32 -17.48 -5.22 -13.35
N VAL A 33 -16.41 -5.35 -12.56
CA VAL A 33 -16.48 -6.03 -11.25
C VAL A 33 -17.29 -5.13 -10.32
N LYS A 34 -18.59 -5.07 -10.57
CA LYS A 34 -19.62 -4.65 -9.67
C LYS A 34 -19.91 -5.89 -8.85
N ALA A 35 -19.69 -5.81 -7.54
CA ALA A 35 -20.18 -6.82 -6.62
C ALA A 35 -21.64 -7.16 -7.01
N PRO A 36 -22.07 -8.43 -6.97
CA PRO A 36 -23.40 -8.84 -7.42
C PRO A 36 -24.45 -7.88 -6.86
N SER A 37 -24.95 -7.01 -7.72
CA SER A 37 -25.66 -5.78 -7.31
C SER A 37 -27.08 -6.03 -6.80
N GLY A 38 -27.39 -7.29 -6.46
CA GLY A 38 -28.59 -7.71 -5.73
C GLY A 38 -28.41 -7.74 -4.21
N VAL A 39 -27.19 -7.64 -3.68
CA VAL A 39 -26.93 -7.67 -2.23
C VAL A 39 -26.91 -6.24 -1.68
N ARG A 40 -28.01 -5.80 -1.06
CA ARG A 40 -28.07 -4.50 -0.36
C ARG A 40 -27.19 -4.54 0.90
N ARG A 41 -26.00 -3.93 0.83
CA ARG A 41 -25.10 -3.75 1.97
C ARG A 41 -25.40 -2.45 2.73
N PRO A 42 -25.25 -2.42 4.06
CA PRO A 42 -25.38 -1.19 4.82
C PRO A 42 -24.27 -0.18 4.45
N PRO A 43 -24.58 1.13 4.40
CA PRO A 43 -23.59 2.16 4.08
C PRO A 43 -22.48 2.21 5.12
N HIS A 44 -21.25 2.51 4.68
CA HIS A 44 -20.10 2.54 5.56
C HIS A 44 -20.26 3.57 6.69
N PRO A 45 -20.12 3.19 7.96
CA PRO A 45 -20.36 4.07 9.11
C PRO A 45 -19.40 5.26 9.18
N MET A 46 -18.25 5.20 8.49
CA MET A 46 -17.37 6.38 8.35
C MET A 46 -17.98 7.53 7.53
N LYS A 47 -19.00 7.29 6.70
CA LYS A 47 -19.69 8.37 5.99
C LYS A 47 -20.47 9.29 6.93
N THR A 48 -20.97 8.75 8.05
CA THR A 48 -21.86 9.47 8.98
C THR A 48 -21.22 9.73 10.35
N ALA A 49 -20.11 9.06 10.67
CA ALA A 49 -19.43 9.18 11.96
C ALA A 49 -18.68 10.52 12.14
N GLY A 50 -18.82 11.11 13.33
CA GLY A 50 -18.01 12.25 13.77
C GLY A 50 -16.52 11.88 13.92
N LEU A 51 -15.64 12.89 13.96
CA LEU A 51 -14.17 12.72 13.94
C LEU A 51 -13.65 11.76 15.02
N PHE A 52 -14.18 11.85 16.24
CA PHE A 52 -13.81 10.96 17.35
C PHE A 52 -14.25 9.50 17.12
N SER A 53 -15.42 9.27 16.52
CA SER A 53 -15.91 7.92 16.20
C SER A 53 -15.10 7.24 15.09
N LYS A 54 -14.55 8.03 14.16
CA LYS A 54 -13.60 7.56 13.14
C LYS A 54 -12.26 7.13 13.75
N LEU A 55 -11.73 7.91 14.70
CA LEU A 55 -10.42 7.66 15.32
C LEU A 55 -10.38 6.39 16.16
N VAL A 56 -11.41 6.11 16.94
CA VAL A 56 -11.46 4.90 17.79
C VAL A 56 -11.91 3.64 17.03
N PHE A 57 -12.04 3.70 15.69
CA PHE A 57 -12.59 2.62 14.85
C PHE A 57 -13.84 1.96 15.48
N PHE A 58 -14.67 2.75 16.16
CA PHE A 58 -15.73 2.23 17.03
C PHE A 58 -16.77 1.41 16.26
N TRP A 59 -16.92 1.72 14.98
CA TRP A 59 -17.75 0.96 14.05
C TRP A 59 -17.27 -0.49 13.85
N MET A 60 -15.96 -0.73 13.90
CA MET A 60 -15.36 -2.07 13.78
C MET A 60 -15.64 -2.91 15.02
N PHE A 61 -15.62 -2.30 16.22
CA PHE A 61 -16.01 -2.98 17.45
C PHE A 61 -17.47 -3.49 17.40
N ASN A 62 -18.37 -2.68 16.82
CA ASN A 62 -19.75 -3.09 16.59
C ASN A 62 -19.88 -4.26 15.61
N PHE A 63 -19.00 -4.33 14.61
CA PHE A 63 -18.94 -5.44 13.66
C PHE A 63 -18.44 -6.74 14.34
N PHE A 64 -17.34 -6.68 15.10
CA PHE A 64 -16.84 -7.84 15.85
C PHE A 64 -17.85 -8.39 16.85
N ARG A 65 -18.58 -7.51 17.55
CA ARG A 65 -19.64 -7.92 18.48
C ARG A 65 -20.77 -8.68 17.79
N ARG A 66 -21.08 -8.38 16.52
CA ARG A 66 -22.08 -9.12 15.73
C ARG A 66 -21.55 -10.49 15.34
N GLY A 67 -20.29 -10.58 14.92
CA GLY A 67 -19.65 -11.85 14.57
C GLY A 67 -19.41 -12.80 15.74
N TYR A 68 -19.26 -12.26 16.93
CA TYR A 68 -19.20 -13.08 18.13
C TYR A 68 -20.53 -13.76 18.46
N LYS A 69 -21.66 -13.15 18.07
CA LYS A 69 -23.01 -13.68 18.37
C LYS A 69 -23.56 -14.59 17.28
N ARG A 70 -23.15 -14.40 16.02
CA ARG A 70 -23.63 -15.16 14.87
C ARG A 70 -22.55 -15.25 13.77
N PRO A 71 -22.53 -16.32 12.96
CA PRO A 71 -21.69 -16.36 11.76
C PRO A 71 -22.05 -15.22 10.81
N LEU A 72 -21.03 -14.58 10.22
CA LEU A 72 -21.23 -13.45 9.30
C LEU A 72 -21.71 -13.91 7.94
N VAL A 73 -22.69 -13.19 7.41
CA VAL A 73 -23.18 -13.34 6.04
C VAL A 73 -22.72 -12.11 5.24
N GLU A 74 -22.52 -12.26 3.92
CA GLU A 74 -22.05 -11.19 3.04
C GLU A 74 -22.90 -9.91 3.10
N THR A 75 -24.20 -10.04 3.40
CA THR A 75 -25.15 -8.93 3.58
C THR A 75 -24.85 -8.06 4.80
N ASP A 76 -24.15 -8.60 5.81
CA ASP A 76 -23.79 -7.87 7.03
C ASP A 76 -22.50 -7.05 6.87
N LEU A 77 -21.78 -7.23 5.75
CA LEU A 77 -20.56 -6.49 5.45
C LEU A 77 -20.91 -5.09 4.95
N TYR A 78 -20.21 -4.08 5.46
CA TYR A 78 -20.37 -2.71 4.99
C TYR A 78 -19.95 -2.57 3.54
N ASP A 79 -20.60 -1.65 2.84
CA ASP A 79 -20.19 -1.29 1.49
C ASP A 79 -18.81 -0.60 1.48
N VAL A 80 -18.11 -0.73 0.35
CA VAL A 80 -16.78 -0.13 0.15
C VAL A 80 -16.91 1.38 0.23
N LEU A 81 -15.94 2.03 0.89
CA LEU A 81 -15.88 3.48 0.92
C LEU A 81 -15.59 3.98 -0.51
N PRO A 82 -16.32 4.98 -1.03
CA PRO A 82 -16.15 5.43 -2.40
C PRO A 82 -14.70 5.88 -2.68
N ASP A 83 -14.02 6.46 -1.69
CA ASP A 83 -12.64 6.91 -1.78
C ASP A 83 -11.64 5.74 -1.89
N ASP A 84 -11.97 4.59 -1.32
CA ASP A 84 -11.15 3.36 -1.36
C ASP A 84 -11.55 2.44 -2.52
N SER A 85 -12.54 2.84 -3.32
CA SER A 85 -12.97 2.04 -4.46
C SER A 85 -11.88 2.02 -5.53
N ALA A 86 -11.68 0.85 -6.13
CA ALA A 86 -10.69 0.66 -7.19
C ALA A 86 -10.90 1.64 -8.34
N VAL A 87 -12.16 1.94 -8.69
CA VAL A 87 -12.51 2.89 -9.75
C VAL A 87 -11.92 4.28 -9.49
N ILE A 88 -12.05 4.78 -8.27
CA ILE A 88 -11.55 6.13 -7.92
C ILE A 88 -10.02 6.13 -7.85
N VAL A 89 -9.41 5.10 -7.25
CA VAL A 89 -7.95 4.97 -7.14
C VAL A 89 -7.30 4.85 -8.52
N VAL A 90 -7.84 3.99 -9.39
CA VAL A 90 -7.38 3.78 -10.76
C VAL A 90 -7.56 5.04 -11.59
N GLY A 91 -8.73 5.70 -11.54
CA GLY A 91 -8.95 6.95 -12.27
C GLY A 91 -8.00 8.08 -11.85
N LYS A 92 -7.64 8.15 -10.56
CA LYS A 92 -6.62 9.11 -10.07
C LYS A 92 -5.24 8.79 -10.64
N LEU A 93 -4.85 7.52 -10.67
CA LEU A 93 -3.57 7.07 -11.22
C LEU A 93 -3.51 7.32 -12.73
N GLU A 94 -4.57 6.99 -13.46
CA GLU A 94 -4.67 7.18 -14.90
C GLU A 94 -4.52 8.65 -15.29
N ARG A 95 -5.13 9.56 -14.52
CA ARG A 95 -4.97 11.00 -14.73
C ARG A 95 -3.51 11.46 -14.59
N GLU A 96 -2.81 11.00 -13.56
CA GLU A 96 -1.40 11.36 -13.34
C GLU A 96 -0.47 10.68 -14.35
N TRP A 97 -0.81 9.45 -14.77
CA TRP A 97 -0.11 8.73 -15.83
C TRP A 97 -0.20 9.47 -17.17
N ASN A 98 -1.41 9.90 -17.56
CA ASN A 98 -1.63 10.67 -18.80
C ASN A 98 -0.85 12.00 -18.81
N LYS A 99 -0.66 12.65 -17.65
CA LYS A 99 0.21 13.83 -17.53
C LYS A 99 1.68 13.49 -17.74
N GLU A 100 2.14 12.36 -17.21
CA GLU A 100 3.52 11.91 -17.36
C GLU A 100 3.82 11.53 -18.81
N ILE A 101 2.89 10.89 -19.52
CA ILE A 101 3.00 10.62 -20.96
C ILE A 101 3.16 11.92 -21.75
N LYS A 102 2.26 12.90 -21.57
CA LYS A 102 2.36 14.21 -22.25
C LYS A 102 3.66 14.94 -21.97
N LYS A 103 4.15 14.85 -20.71
CA LYS A 103 5.44 15.45 -20.33
C LYS A 103 6.62 14.73 -20.98
N SER A 104 6.54 13.40 -21.11
CA SER A 104 7.56 12.59 -21.78
C SER A 104 7.69 12.95 -23.25
N GLU A 105 6.56 13.12 -23.94
CA GLU A 105 6.49 13.56 -25.34
C GLU A 105 7.09 14.95 -25.52
N ALA A 106 6.80 15.89 -24.62
CA ALA A 106 7.33 17.26 -24.69
C ALA A 106 8.83 17.37 -24.35
N THR A 107 9.36 16.49 -23.49
CA THR A 107 10.74 16.59 -22.96
C THR A 107 11.70 15.59 -23.59
N GLY A 108 11.20 14.61 -24.35
CA GLY A 108 11.98 13.49 -24.90
C GLY A 108 12.55 12.53 -23.85
N LYS A 109 12.11 12.63 -22.59
CA LYS A 109 12.54 11.77 -21.47
C LYS A 109 11.57 10.60 -21.35
N PRO A 110 12.02 9.37 -21.02
CA PRO A 110 11.13 8.22 -20.89
C PRO A 110 10.10 8.46 -19.76
N SER A 111 8.84 8.12 -20.02
CA SER A 111 7.78 8.17 -19.03
C SER A 111 8.07 7.19 -17.89
N SER A 112 7.78 7.61 -16.66
CA SER A 112 8.21 6.86 -15.48
C SER A 112 7.07 6.66 -14.51
N LEU A 113 6.55 5.42 -14.45
CA LEU A 113 5.36 5.07 -13.66
C LEU A 113 5.54 5.36 -12.16
N ARG A 114 6.74 5.13 -11.64
CA ARG A 114 7.08 5.42 -10.24
C ARG A 114 6.84 6.89 -9.87
N TRP A 115 7.06 7.82 -10.78
CA TRP A 115 6.86 9.24 -10.51
C TRP A 115 5.39 9.63 -10.54
N ALA A 116 4.60 9.03 -11.45
CA ALA A 116 3.14 9.16 -11.43
C ALA A 116 2.55 8.58 -10.13
N LEU A 117 3.04 7.42 -9.68
CA LEU A 117 2.61 6.76 -8.45
C LEU A 117 2.95 7.58 -7.19
N LEU A 118 4.21 8.06 -7.09
CA LEU A 118 4.66 8.91 -6.00
C LEU A 118 3.89 10.24 -5.96
N ARG A 119 3.54 10.81 -7.12
CA ARG A 119 2.72 12.04 -7.17
C ARG A 119 1.27 11.79 -6.79
N ALA A 120 0.69 10.67 -7.19
CA ALA A 120 -0.70 10.32 -6.90
C ALA A 120 -0.94 9.96 -5.43
N PHE A 121 -0.02 9.24 -4.79
CA PHE A 121 -0.23 8.67 -3.45
C PHE A 121 0.85 9.03 -2.42
N GLY A 122 1.97 9.61 -2.83
CA GLY A 122 3.12 9.83 -1.95
C GLY A 122 2.77 10.59 -0.67
N TRP A 123 1.97 11.66 -0.75
CA TRP A 123 1.56 12.41 0.43
C TRP A 123 0.79 11.56 1.47
N HIS A 124 -0.09 10.67 1.01
CA HIS A 124 -0.84 9.79 1.91
C HIS A 124 0.10 8.79 2.61
N TYR A 125 1.03 8.19 1.86
CA TYR A 125 2.03 7.28 2.42
C TYR A 125 3.03 7.99 3.35
N MET A 126 3.38 9.25 3.09
CA MET A 126 4.25 10.04 3.97
C MET A 126 3.62 10.25 5.35
N ILE A 127 2.31 10.52 5.41
CA ILE A 127 1.58 10.67 6.69
C ILE A 127 1.63 9.38 7.52
N HIS A 128 1.59 8.20 6.89
CA HIS A 128 1.70 6.93 7.60
C HIS A 128 3.15 6.52 7.91
N GLY A 129 4.11 6.86 7.05
CA GLY A 129 5.52 6.53 7.21
C GLY A 129 6.23 7.33 8.30
N LEU A 130 5.84 8.60 8.50
CA LEU A 130 6.45 9.48 9.50
C LEU A 130 6.27 8.97 10.95
N PRO A 131 5.06 8.57 11.40
CA PRO A 131 4.87 7.97 12.72
C PRO A 131 5.69 6.70 12.95
N ALA A 132 5.77 5.81 11.94
CA ALA A 132 6.57 4.58 12.04
C ALA A 132 8.07 4.89 12.17
N PHE A 133 8.55 5.89 11.42
CA PHE A 133 9.93 6.35 11.53
C PHE A 133 10.21 6.96 12.90
N ILE A 134 9.30 7.79 13.41
CA ILE A 134 9.34 8.37 14.75
C ILE A 134 9.41 7.26 15.80
N GLU A 135 8.54 6.27 15.76
CA GLU A 135 8.55 5.16 16.72
C GLU A 135 9.92 4.47 16.77
N THR A 136 10.52 4.14 15.62
CA THR A 136 11.84 3.50 15.57
C THR A 136 12.97 4.40 16.08
N ALA A 137 12.96 5.69 15.74
CA ALA A 137 14.00 6.64 16.14
C ALA A 137 13.92 6.98 17.64
N TYR A 138 12.72 7.23 18.17
CA TYR A 138 12.50 7.52 19.58
C TYR A 138 12.74 6.28 20.45
N PHE A 139 12.30 5.08 20.02
CA PHE A 139 12.54 3.84 20.77
C PHE A 139 14.02 3.44 20.77
N ALA A 140 14.74 3.64 19.66
CA ALA A 140 16.18 3.44 19.60
C ALA A 140 16.93 4.43 20.51
N ARG A 141 16.53 5.71 20.52
CA ARG A 141 17.10 6.74 21.38
C ARG A 141 16.84 6.45 22.86
N PHE A 142 15.62 6.06 23.23
CA PHE A 142 15.24 5.70 24.60
C PHE A 142 15.97 4.43 25.09
N LYS A 143 16.12 3.40 24.24
CA LYS A 143 16.92 2.23 24.59
C LYS A 143 18.40 2.55 24.76
N ALA A 144 18.96 3.40 23.91
CA ALA A 144 20.33 3.86 24.05
C ALA A 144 20.54 4.61 25.38
N ASP A 145 19.59 5.49 25.73
CA ASP A 145 19.65 6.28 26.97
C ASP A 145 19.47 5.40 28.23
N LEU A 146 18.57 4.41 28.17
CA LEU A 146 18.40 3.41 29.24
C LEU A 146 19.65 2.52 29.41
N SER A 147 20.36 2.23 28.32
CA SER A 147 21.63 1.50 28.36
C SER A 147 22.75 2.34 28.97
N THR A 148 22.84 3.63 28.64
CA THR A 148 23.83 4.54 29.22
C THR A 148 23.53 4.86 30.68
N LEU A 149 22.27 5.00 31.08
CA LEU A 149 21.84 5.16 32.48
C LEU A 149 22.24 3.95 33.34
N LYS A 150 22.15 2.73 32.82
CA LYS A 150 22.66 1.52 33.50
C LYS A 150 24.17 1.55 33.70
N CYS A 151 24.92 2.18 32.79
CA CYS A 151 26.37 2.35 32.91
C CYS A 151 26.79 3.57 33.76
N LEU A 152 25.88 4.51 34.03
CA LEU A 152 26.15 5.74 34.78
C LEU A 152 25.84 5.60 36.28
N VAL A 153 25.21 4.51 36.73
CA VAL A 153 25.06 4.22 38.17
C VAL A 153 26.42 3.76 38.72
N PRO A 154 27.08 4.55 39.59
CA PRO A 154 28.39 4.20 40.13
C PRO A 154 28.21 3.07 41.14
N GLY A 155 28.54 1.84 40.75
CA GLY A 155 28.53 0.68 41.65
C GLY A 155 28.17 -0.68 41.00
N ALA A 156 27.67 -0.72 39.76
CA ALA A 156 27.47 -1.97 39.05
C ALA A 156 28.69 -2.28 38.17
N VAL A 157 29.41 -3.34 38.52
CA VAL A 157 30.52 -3.91 37.75
C VAL A 157 30.10 -4.10 36.29
N CYS A 158 30.67 -3.33 35.36
CA CYS A 158 30.63 -3.62 33.94
C CYS A 158 31.42 -4.91 33.68
N ARG A 159 30.75 -6.06 33.82
CA ARG A 159 31.31 -7.36 33.42
C ARG A 159 31.28 -7.43 31.90
N VAL A 160 32.39 -7.05 31.28
CA VAL A 160 32.70 -7.32 29.87
C VAL A 160 32.75 -8.84 29.70
N HIS A 161 31.90 -9.39 28.84
CA HIS A 161 32.12 -10.70 28.26
C HIS A 161 31.49 -10.80 26.88
#